data_AF-A0A497C614-F1
#
_entry.id   AF-A0A497C614-F1
#
_cell.length_a   1.000
_cell.length_b   1.000
_cell.length_c   1.000
_cell.angle_alpha   90.00
_cell.angle_beta   90.00
_cell.angle_gamma   90.00
#
_symmetry.space_group_name_H-M   'P 1'
#
loop_
_entity.id
_entity.type
_entity.pdbx_description
1 polymer ?
#
loop_
_entity_poly.entity_id
_entity_poly.type
_entity_poly.pdbx_seq_one_letter_code
_entity_poly.pdbx_strand_id
1 'polypeptide(L)'
;MDAKTSSSEEKERKTSRSTKSFLGVILRICLVLLTGGVIGAVVYFSAVGWVPYLEQRIFQPISRNRDQLQEVAATQQALEDQLTALKENQEEVLLSSDQYLTSVEREIDRLESEIETVTAHSFTQVPALLATLSANQQASEIQLSALATAQMEYPDDGFESEFVIILALLSRANQFLLHDNYGLAEDQLAAAQQILLEMEEQLDDWQRVQALELINMIEGVRTDLPGQPALASGKLELSWQLALLGFQAHPDTDLQGTSMPTQGESSTPTPTPK
;
A
#
# COMPACT_ATOMS: atom_id res chain seq x y z
N MET A 1 -78.43 -118.20 93.91
CA MET A 1 -79.53 -119.07 93.45
C MET A 1 -80.54 -118.20 92.75
N ASP A 2 -80.82 -118.57 91.49
CA ASP A 2 -82.09 -118.38 90.79
C ASP A 2 -82.55 -116.97 90.35
N ALA A 3 -82.34 -116.74 89.05
CA ALA A 3 -83.38 -116.74 88.02
C ALA A 3 -84.63 -115.82 88.15
N LYS A 4 -84.85 -115.14 87.01
CA LYS A 4 -86.11 -115.08 86.25
C LYS A 4 -87.09 -113.90 86.44
N THR A 5 -87.18 -113.16 85.33
CA THR A 5 -88.39 -112.78 84.54
C THR A 5 -89.35 -111.67 84.99
N SER A 6 -89.33 -110.62 84.15
CA SER A 6 -90.37 -110.20 83.19
C SER A 6 -91.42 -109.14 83.55
N SER A 7 -91.49 -108.16 82.62
CA SER A 7 -92.68 -107.60 81.96
C SER A 7 -93.21 -106.24 82.43
N SER A 8 -93.02 -105.19 81.62
CA SER A 8 -94.03 -104.66 80.68
C SER A 8 -93.85 -103.18 80.33
N GLU A 9 -94.03 -102.89 79.03
CA GLU A 9 -94.66 -101.70 78.42
C GLU A 9 -93.97 -100.32 78.52
N GLU A 10 -93.39 -99.76 77.44
CA GLU A 10 -94.05 -99.13 76.26
C GLU A 10 -94.53 -97.69 76.54
N LYS A 11 -93.82 -96.66 76.03
CA LYS A 11 -94.21 -95.84 74.85
C LYS A 11 -93.37 -94.55 74.66
N GLU A 12 -92.93 -94.38 73.40
CA GLU A 12 -93.01 -93.17 72.57
C GLU A 12 -92.01 -91.97 72.65
N ARG A 13 -91.43 -91.72 71.45
CA ARG A 13 -91.26 -90.45 70.69
C ARG A 13 -89.86 -89.85 70.48
N LYS A 14 -89.31 -90.26 69.33
CA LYS A 14 -88.48 -89.53 68.34
C LYS A 14 -88.59 -87.99 68.38
N THR A 15 -87.44 -87.30 68.35
CA THR A 15 -87.08 -86.30 67.31
C THR A 15 -85.55 -86.15 67.21
N SER A 16 -84.94 -86.77 66.19
CA SER A 16 -83.58 -86.44 65.75
C SER A 16 -83.60 -86.35 64.23
N ARG A 17 -83.67 -85.13 63.68
CA ARG A 17 -83.45 -84.89 62.24
C ARG A 17 -83.23 -83.41 61.96
N SER A 18 -82.26 -83.16 61.08
CA SER A 18 -82.17 -82.02 60.15
C SER A 18 -81.46 -80.73 60.59
N THR A 19 -80.13 -80.79 60.71
CA THR A 19 -79.24 -79.61 60.55
C THR A 19 -78.32 -79.70 59.32
N LYS A 20 -78.45 -80.75 58.49
CA LYS A 20 -77.59 -80.97 57.31
C LYS A 20 -77.98 -80.16 56.05
N SER A 21 -79.13 -79.48 56.02
CA SER A 21 -79.52 -78.62 54.87
C SER A 21 -79.08 -77.16 55.02
N PHE A 22 -79.03 -76.63 56.25
CA PHE A 22 -78.62 -75.24 56.50
C PHE A 22 -77.13 -75.01 56.21
N LEU A 23 -76.28 -75.97 56.56
CA LEU A 23 -74.84 -75.93 56.27
C LEU A 23 -74.57 -75.98 54.75
N GLY A 24 -75.38 -76.73 54.00
CA GLY A 24 -75.28 -76.78 52.54
C GLY A 24 -75.69 -75.46 51.85
N VAL A 25 -76.67 -74.75 52.40
CA VAL A 25 -77.08 -73.42 51.89
C VAL A 25 -76.05 -72.34 52.23
N ILE A 26 -75.52 -72.33 53.46
CA ILE A 26 -74.44 -71.41 53.86
C ILE A 26 -73.17 -71.65 53.03
N LEU A 27 -72.81 -72.92 52.77
CA LEU A 27 -71.69 -73.26 51.90
C LEU A 27 -71.91 -72.76 50.46
N ARG A 28 -73.13 -72.89 49.92
CA ARG A 28 -73.47 -72.36 48.58
C ARG A 28 -73.38 -70.83 48.53
N ILE A 29 -73.87 -70.13 49.54
CA ILE A 29 -73.76 -68.65 49.64
C ILE A 29 -72.30 -68.23 49.73
N CYS A 30 -71.50 -68.92 50.56
CA CYS A 30 -70.07 -68.65 50.69
C CYS A 30 -69.33 -68.88 49.37
N LEU A 31 -69.68 -69.94 48.62
CA LEU A 31 -69.08 -70.23 47.32
C LEU A 31 -69.44 -69.17 46.27
N VAL A 32 -70.70 -68.72 46.23
CA VAL A 32 -71.14 -67.63 45.34
C VAL A 32 -70.46 -66.30 45.67
N LEU A 33 -70.27 -65.99 46.96
CA LEU A 33 -69.54 -64.81 47.40
C LEU A 33 -68.06 -64.88 46.99
N LEU A 34 -67.45 -66.07 47.10
CA LEU A 34 -66.06 -66.28 46.74
C LEU A 34 -65.84 -66.20 45.23
N THR A 35 -66.72 -66.80 44.42
CA THR A 35 -66.65 -66.68 42.96
C THR A 35 -66.95 -65.25 42.50
N GLY A 36 -67.93 -64.58 43.12
CA GLY A 36 -68.22 -63.17 42.87
C GLY A 36 -67.03 -62.26 43.22
N GLY A 37 -66.36 -62.52 44.34
CA GLY A 37 -65.15 -61.80 44.75
C GLY A 37 -63.97 -62.02 43.81
N VAL A 38 -63.75 -63.25 43.34
CA VAL A 38 -62.70 -63.56 42.35
C VAL A 38 -62.98 -62.89 41.02
N ILE A 39 -64.22 -62.94 40.53
CA ILE A 39 -64.61 -62.26 39.27
C ILE A 39 -64.44 -60.75 39.42
N GLY A 40 -64.88 -60.17 40.53
CA GLY A 40 -64.69 -58.75 40.84
C GLY A 40 -63.22 -58.34 40.88
N ALA A 41 -62.35 -59.17 41.48
CA ALA A 41 -60.91 -58.94 41.52
C ALA A 41 -60.29 -59.01 40.12
N VAL A 42 -60.66 -59.98 39.28
CA VAL A 42 -60.17 -60.09 37.90
C VAL A 42 -60.60 -58.87 37.07
N VAL A 43 -61.86 -58.44 37.18
CA VAL A 43 -62.34 -57.24 36.48
C VAL A 43 -61.60 -55.98 36.97
N TYR A 44 -61.42 -55.83 38.28
CA TYR A 44 -60.67 -54.71 38.86
C TYR A 44 -59.20 -54.67 38.39
N PHE A 45 -58.49 -55.80 38.45
CA PHE A 45 -57.10 -55.89 38.00
C PHE A 45 -56.98 -55.68 36.48
N SER A 46 -57.95 -56.16 35.69
CA SER A 46 -57.95 -55.93 34.24
C SER A 46 -58.25 -54.46 33.87
N ALA A 47 -59.18 -53.80 34.55
CA ALA A 47 -59.52 -52.40 34.27
C ALA A 47 -58.44 -51.42 34.77
N VAL A 48 -57.93 -51.63 35.99
CA VAL A 48 -56.97 -50.70 36.62
C VAL A 48 -55.53 -50.98 36.18
N GLY A 49 -55.16 -52.24 35.94
CA GLY A 49 -53.80 -52.62 35.56
C GLY A 49 -53.48 -52.42 34.08
N TRP A 50 -54.48 -52.44 33.19
CA TRP A 50 -54.22 -52.42 31.75
C TRP A 50 -54.06 -51.00 31.18
N VAL A 51 -54.72 -50.00 31.79
CA VAL A 51 -54.61 -48.58 31.39
C VAL A 51 -53.17 -48.05 31.42
N PRO A 52 -52.40 -48.16 32.53
CA PRO A 52 -51.02 -47.63 32.56
C PRO A 52 -50.07 -48.40 31.62
N TYR A 53 -50.35 -49.68 31.37
CA TYR A 53 -49.57 -50.50 30.44
C TYR A 53 -49.77 -50.08 28.98
N LEU A 54 -51.00 -49.72 28.60
CA LEU A 54 -51.32 -49.19 27.27
C LEU A 54 -50.71 -47.80 27.04
N GLU A 55 -50.75 -46.92 28.05
CA GLU A 55 -50.11 -45.59 28.00
C GLU A 55 -48.61 -45.68 27.70
N GLN A 56 -47.89 -46.52 28.43
CA GLN A 56 -46.44 -46.67 28.22
C GLN A 56 -46.11 -47.34 26.89
N ARG A 57 -46.87 -48.35 26.47
CA ARG A 57 -46.47 -49.17 25.31
C ARG A 57 -46.96 -48.62 23.98
N ILE A 58 -48.12 -47.95 23.93
CA ILE A 58 -48.73 -47.48 22.67
C ILE A 58 -48.62 -45.97 22.52
N PHE A 59 -48.88 -45.18 23.57
CA PHE A 59 -48.93 -43.72 23.43
C PHE A 59 -47.54 -43.06 23.52
N GLN A 60 -46.62 -43.64 24.28
CA GLN A 60 -45.24 -43.14 24.37
C GLN A 60 -44.50 -43.13 23.02
N PRO A 61 -44.51 -44.21 22.18
CA PRO A 61 -43.85 -44.17 20.88
C PRO A 61 -44.55 -43.23 19.88
N ILE A 62 -45.87 -43.09 19.94
CA ILE A 62 -46.61 -42.16 19.07
C ILE A 62 -46.24 -40.71 19.40
N SER A 63 -46.10 -40.38 20.69
CA SER A 63 -45.70 -39.04 21.12
C SER A 63 -44.26 -38.75 20.68
N ARG A 64 -43.32 -39.67 20.91
CA ARG A 64 -41.93 -39.52 20.44
C ARG A 64 -41.82 -39.37 18.93
N ASN A 65 -42.59 -40.15 18.17
CA ASN A 65 -42.59 -40.04 16.71
C ASN A 65 -43.20 -38.71 16.24
N ARG A 66 -44.21 -38.17 16.93
CA ARG A 66 -44.72 -36.83 16.65
C ARG A 66 -43.68 -35.75 16.92
N ASP A 67 -42.97 -35.85 18.05
CA ASP A 67 -41.89 -34.92 18.39
C ASP A 67 -40.78 -34.98 17.33
N GLN A 68 -40.37 -36.19 16.92
CA GLN A 68 -39.39 -36.39 15.84
C GLN A 68 -39.87 -35.86 14.49
N LEU A 69 -41.14 -36.07 14.14
CA LEU A 69 -41.70 -35.54 12.89
C LEU A 69 -41.75 -34.01 12.91
N GLN A 70 -42.06 -33.41 14.06
CA GLN A 70 -42.04 -31.96 14.22
C GLN A 70 -40.61 -31.41 14.14
N GLU A 71 -39.64 -32.10 14.73
CA GLU A 71 -38.22 -31.76 14.62
C GLU A 71 -37.73 -31.88 13.16
N VAL A 72 -38.05 -32.99 12.48
CA VAL A 72 -37.69 -33.17 11.06
C VAL A 72 -38.35 -32.09 10.19
N ALA A 73 -39.63 -31.78 10.41
CA ALA A 73 -40.31 -30.71 9.68
C ALA A 73 -39.66 -29.34 9.93
N ALA A 74 -39.28 -29.04 11.18
CA ALA A 74 -38.57 -27.81 11.52
C ALA A 74 -37.18 -27.76 10.87
N THR A 75 -36.45 -28.87 10.82
CA THR A 75 -35.15 -28.92 10.12
C THR A 75 -35.28 -28.77 8.61
N GLN A 76 -36.32 -29.35 8.00
CA GLN A 76 -36.59 -29.18 6.58
C GLN A 76 -36.92 -27.73 6.24
N GLN A 77 -37.76 -27.08 7.05
CA GLN A 77 -38.08 -25.67 6.88
C GLN A 77 -36.84 -24.79 7.05
N ALA A 78 -36.01 -25.04 8.07
CA ALA A 78 -34.77 -24.29 8.27
C ALA A 78 -33.77 -24.47 7.11
N LEU A 79 -33.70 -25.67 6.52
CA LEU A 79 -32.86 -25.92 5.34
C LEU A 79 -33.41 -25.22 4.09
N GLU A 80 -34.73 -25.20 3.90
CA GLU A 80 -35.38 -24.50 2.79
C GLU A 80 -35.17 -22.98 2.89
N ASP A 81 -35.27 -22.42 4.10
CA ASP A 81 -34.96 -21.03 4.38
C ASP A 81 -33.49 -20.71 4.08
N GLN A 82 -32.56 -21.59 4.49
CA GLN A 82 -31.13 -21.42 4.17
C GLN A 82 -30.85 -21.49 2.66
N LEU A 83 -31.49 -22.40 1.93
CA LEU A 83 -31.34 -22.49 0.48
C LEU A 83 -31.88 -21.25 -0.23
N THR A 84 -32.99 -20.70 0.27
CA THR A 84 -33.57 -19.47 -0.27
C THR A 84 -32.65 -18.28 -0.02
N ALA A 85 -32.13 -18.13 1.21
CA ALA A 85 -31.19 -17.07 1.56
C ALA A 85 -29.87 -17.18 0.78
N LEU A 86 -29.33 -18.40 0.59
CA LEU A 86 -28.14 -18.63 -0.23
C LEU A 86 -28.37 -18.26 -1.69
N LYS A 87 -29.55 -18.57 -2.24
CA LYS A 87 -29.91 -18.24 -3.62
C LYS A 87 -30.02 -16.73 -3.81
N GLU A 88 -30.66 -16.03 -2.87
CA GLU A 88 -30.78 -14.57 -2.90
C GLU A 88 -29.41 -13.89 -2.79
N ASN A 89 -28.55 -14.35 -1.87
CA ASN A 89 -27.18 -13.85 -1.75
C ASN A 89 -26.36 -14.13 -3.02
N GLN A 90 -26.50 -15.30 -3.63
CA GLN A 90 -25.83 -15.61 -4.90
C GLN A 90 -26.27 -14.65 -6.02
N GLU A 91 -27.56 -14.33 -6.10
CA GLU A 91 -28.09 -13.38 -7.08
C GLU A 91 -27.56 -11.96 -6.83
N GLU A 92 -27.51 -11.51 -5.58
CA GLU A 92 -26.91 -10.22 -5.20
C GLU A 92 -25.40 -10.16 -5.52
N VAL A 93 -24.66 -11.23 -5.25
CA VAL A 93 -23.23 -11.33 -5.60
C VAL A 93 -23.04 -11.29 -7.12
N LEU A 94 -23.90 -11.95 -7.89
CA LEU A 94 -23.81 -11.90 -9.36
C LEU A 94 -24.12 -10.50 -9.90
N LEU A 95 -25.14 -9.83 -9.38
CA LEU A 95 -25.50 -8.47 -9.78
C LEU A 95 -24.40 -7.46 -9.42
N SER A 96 -23.84 -7.54 -8.22
CA SER A 96 -22.74 -6.68 -7.79
C SER A 96 -21.45 -6.94 -8.59
N SER A 97 -21.18 -8.21 -8.93
CA SER A 97 -20.06 -8.56 -9.80
C SER A 97 -20.23 -8.01 -11.22
N ASP A 98 -21.43 -8.06 -11.79
CA ASP A 98 -21.72 -7.50 -13.11
C ASP A 98 -21.57 -5.97 -13.14
N GLN A 99 -22.07 -5.30 -12.09
CA GLN A 99 -21.86 -3.86 -11.90
C GLN A 99 -20.38 -3.51 -11.76
N TYR A 100 -19.61 -4.32 -11.03
CA TYR A 100 -18.17 -4.13 -10.89
C TYR A 100 -17.44 -4.31 -12.23
N LEU A 101 -17.75 -5.37 -12.98
CA LEU A 101 -17.17 -5.60 -14.31
C LEU A 101 -17.47 -4.43 -15.26
N THR A 102 -18.72 -3.96 -15.28
CA THR A 102 -19.11 -2.79 -16.09
C THR A 102 -18.36 -1.52 -15.63
N SER A 103 -18.12 -1.34 -14.33
CA SER A 103 -17.35 -0.21 -13.82
C SER A 103 -15.89 -0.28 -14.26
N VAL A 104 -15.29 -1.47 -14.21
CA VAL A 104 -13.91 -1.70 -14.63
C VAL A 104 -13.76 -1.49 -16.12
N GLU A 105 -14.72 -1.96 -16.94
CA GLU A 105 -14.73 -1.76 -18.39
C GLU A 105 -14.73 -0.27 -18.74
N ARG A 106 -15.58 0.54 -18.10
CA ARG A 106 -15.58 2.00 -18.29
C ARG A 106 -14.26 2.67 -17.89
N GLU A 107 -13.61 2.17 -16.84
CA GLU A 107 -12.32 2.71 -16.40
C GLU A 107 -11.21 2.35 -17.39
N ILE A 108 -11.25 1.14 -17.97
CA ILE A 108 -10.34 0.73 -19.04
C ILE A 108 -10.52 1.63 -20.26
N ASP A 109 -11.75 1.85 -20.73
CA ASP A 109 -12.04 2.74 -21.87
C ASP A 109 -11.54 4.16 -21.62
N ARG A 110 -11.72 4.66 -20.39
CA ARG A 110 -11.23 5.96 -19.97
C ARG A 110 -9.70 6.03 -20.00
N LEU A 111 -9.03 5.05 -19.42
CA LEU A 111 -7.56 4.99 -19.40
C LEU A 111 -6.98 4.86 -20.80
N GLU A 112 -7.62 4.10 -21.69
CA GLU A 112 -7.22 3.99 -23.10
C GLU A 112 -7.31 5.35 -23.81
N SER A 113 -8.39 6.10 -23.60
CA SER A 113 -8.53 7.46 -24.13
C SER A 113 -7.50 8.44 -23.55
N GLU A 114 -7.22 8.37 -22.25
CA GLU A 114 -6.18 9.19 -21.61
C GLU A 114 -4.79 8.87 -22.18
N ILE A 115 -4.48 7.57 -22.39
CA ILE A 115 -3.23 7.13 -23.02
C ILE A 115 -3.14 7.65 -24.46
N GLU A 116 -4.19 7.52 -25.27
CA GLU A 116 -4.18 8.03 -26.65
C GLU A 116 -3.91 9.53 -26.68
N THR A 117 -4.53 10.28 -25.77
CA THR A 117 -4.34 11.74 -25.66
C THR A 117 -2.92 12.12 -25.23
N VAL A 118 -2.37 11.45 -24.22
CA VAL A 118 -0.99 11.67 -23.76
C VAL A 118 0.02 11.27 -24.82
N THR A 119 -0.25 10.18 -25.54
CA THR A 119 0.60 9.70 -26.64
C THR A 119 0.60 10.73 -27.78
N ALA A 120 -0.57 11.17 -28.23
CA ALA A 120 -0.69 12.22 -29.25
C ALA A 120 0.01 13.53 -28.81
N HIS A 121 -0.14 13.94 -27.55
CA HIS A 121 0.51 15.14 -27.04
C HIS A 121 2.04 15.02 -26.97
N SER A 122 2.53 13.92 -26.40
CA SER A 122 3.97 13.67 -26.23
C SER A 122 4.72 13.47 -27.55
N PHE A 123 4.12 12.77 -28.53
CA PHE A 123 4.77 12.55 -29.84
C PHE A 123 4.77 13.78 -30.74
N THR A 124 3.88 14.73 -30.51
CA THR A 124 3.58 15.76 -31.49
C THR A 124 3.91 17.18 -30.99
N GLN A 125 3.56 17.50 -29.74
CA GLN A 125 3.84 18.82 -29.18
C GLN A 125 5.25 18.94 -28.60
N VAL A 126 5.73 17.93 -27.87
CA VAL A 126 7.05 18.01 -27.22
C VAL A 126 8.17 18.17 -28.25
N PRO A 127 8.23 17.38 -29.35
CA PRO A 127 9.26 17.58 -30.37
C PRO A 127 9.12 18.90 -31.11
N ALA A 128 7.89 19.38 -31.35
CA ALA A 128 7.66 20.67 -31.99
C ALA A 128 8.14 21.84 -31.11
N LEU A 129 7.88 21.79 -29.81
CA LEU A 129 8.39 22.76 -28.85
C LEU A 129 9.91 22.71 -28.77
N LEU A 130 10.49 21.50 -28.74
CA LEU A 130 11.95 21.33 -28.67
C LEU A 130 12.64 21.83 -29.95
N ALA A 131 12.06 21.58 -31.12
CA ALA A 131 12.52 22.13 -32.39
C ALA A 131 12.39 23.66 -32.44
N THR A 132 11.32 24.22 -31.87
CA THR A 132 11.14 25.67 -31.77
C THR A 132 12.17 26.30 -30.83
N LEU A 133 12.43 25.66 -29.69
CA LEU A 133 13.41 26.13 -28.72
C LEU A 133 14.83 26.06 -29.31
N SER A 134 15.18 24.97 -29.99
CA SER A 134 16.49 24.83 -30.64
C SER A 134 16.67 25.84 -31.78
N ALA A 135 15.63 26.08 -32.58
CA ALA A 135 15.66 27.08 -33.64
C ALA A 135 15.84 28.49 -33.06
N ASN A 136 15.16 28.82 -31.96
CA ASN A 136 15.34 30.10 -31.26
C ASN A 136 16.73 30.23 -30.66
N GLN A 137 17.28 29.18 -30.07
CA GLN A 137 18.65 29.17 -29.54
C GLN A 137 19.66 29.42 -30.66
N GLN A 138 19.54 28.69 -31.79
CA GLN A 138 20.40 28.88 -32.94
C GLN A 138 20.26 30.29 -33.54
N ALA A 139 19.04 30.82 -33.64
CA ALA A 139 18.83 32.19 -34.10
C ALA A 139 19.47 33.22 -33.16
N SER A 140 19.38 33.01 -31.85
CA SER A 140 20.04 33.86 -30.85
C SER A 140 21.56 33.78 -30.95
N GLU A 141 22.14 32.59 -31.17
CA GLU A 141 23.58 32.43 -31.38
C GLU A 141 24.06 33.13 -32.66
N ILE A 142 23.28 33.05 -33.75
CA ILE A 142 23.57 33.77 -34.99
C ILE A 142 23.49 35.29 -34.76
N GLN A 143 22.51 35.76 -33.99
CA GLN A 143 22.41 37.19 -33.66
C GLN A 143 23.58 37.66 -32.79
N LEU A 144 23.98 36.87 -31.80
CA LEU A 144 25.13 37.18 -30.94
C LEU A 144 26.43 37.16 -31.73
N SER A 145 26.63 36.18 -32.61
CA SER A 145 27.83 36.13 -33.46
C SER A 145 27.84 37.26 -34.48
N ALA A 146 26.71 37.58 -35.12
CA ALA A 146 26.60 38.73 -36.02
C ALA A 146 26.85 40.05 -35.29
N LEU A 147 26.41 40.19 -34.04
CA LEU A 147 26.65 41.37 -33.23
C LEU A 147 28.11 41.46 -32.77
N ALA A 148 28.73 40.33 -32.42
CA ALA A 148 30.16 40.25 -32.16
C ALA A 148 30.99 40.59 -33.41
N THR A 149 30.67 40.02 -34.58
CA THR A 149 31.34 40.36 -35.85
C THR A 149 31.14 41.83 -36.23
N ALA A 150 29.93 42.38 -36.06
CA ALA A 150 29.66 43.79 -36.34
C ALA A 150 30.37 44.73 -35.35
N GLN A 151 30.63 44.30 -34.12
CA GLN A 151 31.50 45.02 -33.18
C GLN A 151 32.99 44.86 -33.52
N MET A 152 33.42 43.71 -34.06
CA MET A 152 34.79 43.47 -34.53
C MET A 152 35.14 44.21 -35.81
N GLU A 153 34.16 44.71 -36.59
CA GLU A 153 34.40 45.56 -37.76
C GLU A 153 34.69 47.04 -37.38
N TYR A 154 35.13 47.27 -36.15
CA TYR A 154 35.87 48.46 -35.75
C TYR A 154 37.37 48.17 -35.88
N PRO A 155 38.13 48.94 -36.68
CA PRO A 155 39.57 48.76 -36.73
C PRO A 155 40.16 49.31 -35.43
N ASP A 156 41.07 48.52 -34.84
CA ASP A 156 42.23 48.93 -34.01
C ASP A 156 42.38 48.24 -32.64
N ASP A 157 42.17 46.90 -32.55
CA ASP A 157 42.98 46.01 -31.67
C ASP A 157 42.55 44.53 -31.83
N GLY A 158 43.25 43.76 -32.68
CA GLY A 158 42.97 42.32 -32.91
C GLY A 158 42.98 41.48 -31.62
N PHE A 159 43.76 41.91 -30.64
CA PHE A 159 43.85 41.32 -29.31
C PHE A 159 42.51 41.30 -28.56
N GLU A 160 41.75 42.40 -28.56
CA GLU A 160 40.48 42.46 -27.84
C GLU A 160 39.44 41.51 -28.47
N SER A 161 39.46 41.37 -29.80
CA SER A 161 38.55 40.49 -30.51
C SER A 161 38.81 39.01 -30.23
N GLU A 162 40.08 38.59 -30.24
CA GLU A 162 40.48 37.20 -29.95
C GLU A 162 40.19 36.83 -28.50
N PHE A 163 40.41 37.76 -27.58
CA PHE A 163 40.12 37.57 -26.16
C PHE A 163 38.62 37.40 -25.87
N VAL A 164 37.76 38.18 -26.52
CA VAL A 164 36.29 38.01 -26.42
C VAL A 164 35.87 36.63 -26.94
N ILE A 165 36.49 36.15 -28.03
CA ILE A 165 36.23 34.80 -28.55
C ILE A 165 36.62 33.74 -27.53
N ILE A 166 37.79 33.86 -26.89
CA ILE A 166 38.23 32.93 -25.84
C ILE A 166 37.23 32.89 -24.67
N LEU A 167 36.77 34.04 -24.18
CA LEU A 167 35.76 34.12 -23.11
C LEU A 167 34.43 33.45 -23.51
N ALA A 168 34.01 33.64 -24.76
CA ALA A 168 32.81 33.00 -25.28
C ALA A 168 32.94 31.46 -25.33
N LEU A 169 34.10 30.96 -25.78
CA LEU A 169 34.39 29.52 -25.82
C LEU A 169 34.41 28.90 -24.42
N LEU A 170 35.05 29.56 -23.45
CA LEU A 170 35.05 29.12 -22.04
C LEU A 170 33.62 29.08 -21.46
N SER A 171 32.82 30.11 -21.75
CA SER A 171 31.42 30.17 -21.31
C SER A 171 30.58 29.04 -21.89
N ARG A 172 30.76 28.73 -23.17
CA ARG A 172 30.08 27.61 -23.84
C ARG A 172 30.56 26.24 -23.31
N ALA A 173 31.86 26.09 -23.04
CA ALA A 173 32.39 24.90 -22.40
C ALA A 173 31.73 24.65 -21.04
N ASN A 174 31.54 25.70 -20.24
CA ASN A 174 30.87 25.60 -18.94
C ASN A 174 29.40 25.17 -19.08
N GLN A 175 28.69 25.72 -20.07
CA GLN A 175 27.34 25.29 -20.38
C GLN A 175 27.29 23.80 -20.76
N PHE A 176 28.22 23.31 -21.59
CA PHE A 176 28.28 21.89 -21.94
C PHE A 176 28.59 20.99 -20.74
N LEU A 177 29.42 21.44 -19.79
CA LEU A 177 29.63 20.73 -18.52
C LEU A 177 28.36 20.63 -17.69
N LEU A 178 27.54 21.69 -17.62
CA LEU A 178 26.25 21.68 -16.89
C LEU A 178 25.22 20.73 -17.50
N HIS A 179 25.34 20.41 -18.79
CA HIS A 179 24.48 19.47 -19.50
C HIS A 179 25.09 18.07 -19.63
N ASP A 180 26.15 17.76 -18.87
CA ASP A 180 26.88 16.48 -18.91
C ASP A 180 27.40 16.10 -20.31
N ASN A 181 27.65 17.09 -21.17
CA ASN A 181 28.17 16.88 -22.52
C ASN A 181 29.68 17.17 -22.57
N TYR A 182 30.45 16.30 -21.94
CA TYR A 182 31.88 16.52 -21.72
C TYR A 182 32.71 16.53 -23.01
N GLY A 183 32.28 15.78 -24.05
CA GLY A 183 32.98 15.77 -25.35
C GLY A 183 32.92 17.12 -26.04
N LEU A 184 31.72 17.73 -26.12
CA LEU A 184 31.59 19.08 -26.69
C LEU A 184 32.28 20.14 -25.83
N ALA A 185 32.28 19.97 -24.50
CA ALA A 185 33.03 20.84 -23.62
C ALA A 185 34.53 20.79 -23.92
N GLU A 186 35.10 19.59 -24.11
CA GLU A 186 36.50 19.41 -24.46
C GLU A 186 36.84 20.07 -25.81
N ASP A 187 35.98 19.92 -26.82
CA ASP A 187 36.16 20.56 -28.14
C ASP A 187 36.24 22.09 -28.02
N GLN A 188 35.37 22.71 -27.20
CA GLN A 188 35.41 24.16 -26.98
C GLN A 188 36.68 24.59 -26.22
N LEU A 189 37.13 23.81 -25.24
CA LEU A 189 38.36 24.07 -24.49
C LEU A 189 39.60 23.96 -25.37
N ALA A 190 39.63 22.96 -26.27
CA ALA A 190 40.71 22.79 -27.25
C ALA A 190 40.76 23.97 -28.24
N ALA A 191 39.60 24.45 -28.71
CA ALA A 191 39.54 25.64 -29.56
C ALA A 191 40.05 26.90 -28.84
N ALA A 192 39.63 27.10 -27.59
CA ALA A 192 40.08 28.25 -26.78
C ALA A 192 41.60 28.22 -26.54
N GLN A 193 42.14 27.04 -26.24
CA GLN A 193 43.58 26.82 -26.07
C GLN A 193 44.36 27.12 -27.35
N GLN A 194 43.87 26.69 -28.50
CA GLN A 194 44.53 26.94 -29.78
C GLN A 194 44.65 28.44 -30.08
N ILE A 195 43.58 29.21 -29.83
CA ILE A 195 43.58 30.66 -30.02
C ILE A 195 44.53 31.34 -29.03
N LEU A 196 44.54 30.91 -27.76
CA LEU A 196 45.46 31.43 -26.75
C LEU A 196 46.94 31.21 -27.13
N LEU A 197 47.26 30.05 -27.71
CA LEU A 197 48.62 29.75 -28.17
C LEU A 197 49.03 30.61 -29.37
N GLU A 198 48.12 30.88 -30.30
CA GLU A 198 48.37 31.77 -31.44
C GLU A 198 48.56 33.22 -31.00
N MET A 199 47.77 33.65 -30.00
CA MET A 199 47.87 34.97 -29.41
C MET A 199 49.17 35.14 -28.60
N GLU A 200 49.66 34.09 -27.93
CA GLU A 200 50.88 34.12 -27.09
C GLU A 200 52.10 34.74 -27.79
N GLU A 201 52.29 34.46 -29.08
CA GLU A 201 53.41 34.96 -29.88
C GLU A 201 53.37 36.48 -30.09
N GLN A 202 52.19 37.07 -29.98
CA GLN A 202 51.92 38.49 -30.26
C GLN A 202 51.84 39.33 -28.98
N LEU A 203 51.82 38.69 -27.80
CA LEU A 203 51.66 39.35 -26.51
C LEU A 203 52.97 39.89 -25.93
N ASP A 204 52.83 40.97 -25.16
CA ASP A 204 53.88 41.49 -24.28
C ASP A 204 54.26 40.48 -23.20
N ASP A 205 55.49 40.57 -22.68
CA ASP A 205 56.04 39.60 -21.72
C ASP A 205 55.15 39.39 -20.48
N TRP A 206 54.47 40.44 -20.00
CA TRP A 206 53.59 40.36 -18.83
C TRP A 206 52.26 39.66 -19.15
N GLN A 207 51.68 39.90 -20.33
CA GLN A 207 50.46 39.24 -20.79
C GLN A 207 50.73 37.78 -21.13
N ARG A 208 51.91 37.48 -21.66
CA ARG A 208 52.34 36.11 -21.98
C ARG A 208 52.31 35.20 -20.75
N VAL A 209 52.78 35.70 -19.60
CA VAL A 209 52.75 34.93 -18.34
C VAL A 209 51.31 34.58 -17.95
N GLN A 210 50.38 35.53 -18.09
CA GLN A 210 48.96 35.31 -17.79
C GLN A 210 48.29 34.34 -18.79
N ALA A 211 48.60 34.48 -20.08
CA ALA A 211 48.11 33.57 -21.13
C ALA A 211 48.59 32.13 -20.88
N LEU A 212 49.86 31.96 -20.50
CA LEU A 212 50.42 30.65 -20.15
C LEU A 212 49.75 30.04 -18.91
N GLU A 213 49.44 30.85 -17.90
CA GLU A 213 48.69 30.38 -16.72
C GLU A 213 47.29 29.91 -17.11
N LEU A 214 46.60 30.69 -17.95
CA LEU A 214 45.27 30.34 -18.46
C LEU A 214 45.29 29.05 -19.30
N ILE A 215 46.27 28.89 -20.19
CA ILE A 215 46.47 27.68 -21.00
C ILE A 215 46.67 26.46 -20.10
N ASN A 216 47.52 26.57 -19.08
CA ASN A 216 47.78 25.48 -18.13
C ASN A 216 46.53 25.09 -17.33
N MET A 217 45.70 26.07 -16.95
CA MET A 217 44.43 25.76 -16.29
C MET A 217 43.43 25.08 -17.23
N ILE A 218 43.29 25.54 -18.47
CA ILE A 218 42.42 24.90 -19.47
C ILE A 218 42.86 23.46 -19.72
N GLU A 219 44.16 23.20 -19.84
CA GLU A 219 44.69 21.84 -19.98
C GLU A 219 44.40 20.97 -18.75
N GLY A 220 44.49 21.56 -17.55
CA GLY A 220 44.09 20.91 -16.31
C GLY A 220 42.61 20.53 -16.27
N VAL A 221 41.73 21.40 -16.77
CA VAL A 221 40.28 21.12 -16.90
C VAL A 221 40.05 19.96 -17.86
N ARG A 222 40.71 19.95 -19.02
CA ARG A 222 40.59 18.89 -20.02
C ARG A 222 41.07 17.54 -19.48
N THR A 223 42.19 17.52 -18.76
CA THR A 223 42.75 16.30 -18.15
C THR A 223 41.83 15.70 -17.08
N ASP A 224 41.12 16.55 -16.33
CA ASP A 224 40.18 16.10 -15.32
C ASP A 224 38.86 15.58 -15.93
N LEU A 225 38.56 15.90 -17.19
CA LEU A 225 37.39 15.39 -17.91
C LEU A 225 37.69 14.04 -18.59
N PRO A 226 36.74 13.09 -18.62
CA PRO A 226 35.43 13.09 -17.94
C PRO A 226 35.48 12.54 -16.50
N GLY A 227 36.67 12.25 -15.95
CA GLY A 227 36.81 11.51 -14.69
C GLY A 227 36.40 12.26 -13.42
N GLN A 228 36.52 13.59 -13.40
CA GLN A 228 36.26 14.46 -12.25
C GLN A 228 35.54 15.77 -12.68
N PRO A 229 34.29 15.69 -13.15
CA PRO A 229 33.59 16.85 -13.73
C PRO A 229 33.36 18.00 -12.75
N ALA A 230 33.15 17.70 -11.46
CA ALA A 230 33.00 18.72 -10.43
C ALA A 230 34.29 19.53 -10.19
N LEU A 231 35.45 18.86 -10.23
CA LEU A 231 36.76 19.52 -10.11
C LEU A 231 37.06 20.33 -11.38
N ALA A 232 36.77 19.76 -12.55
CA ALA A 232 36.93 20.43 -13.85
C ALA A 232 36.09 21.70 -13.94
N SER A 233 34.82 21.68 -13.51
CA SER A 233 33.95 22.86 -13.47
C SER A 233 34.49 23.95 -12.56
N GLY A 234 34.99 23.59 -11.36
CA GLY A 234 35.60 24.56 -10.45
C GLY A 234 36.86 25.21 -11.04
N LYS A 235 37.71 24.42 -11.71
CA LYS A 235 38.90 24.93 -12.42
C LYS A 235 38.54 25.80 -13.63
N LEU A 236 37.46 25.46 -14.34
CA LEU A 236 36.97 26.24 -15.48
C LEU A 236 36.43 27.60 -15.05
N GLU A 237 35.73 27.66 -13.92
CA GLU A 237 35.28 28.93 -13.35
C GLU A 237 36.47 29.82 -12.97
N LEU A 238 37.50 29.23 -12.34
CA LEU A 238 38.74 29.95 -12.02
C LEU A 238 39.48 30.43 -13.26
N SER A 239 39.54 29.62 -14.32
CA SER A 239 40.17 30.01 -15.58
C SER A 239 39.39 31.13 -16.28
N TRP A 240 38.06 31.10 -16.23
CA TRP A 240 37.21 32.18 -16.73
C TRP A 240 37.41 33.48 -15.95
N GLN A 241 37.50 33.40 -14.61
CA GLN A 241 37.80 34.56 -13.76
C GLN A 241 39.20 35.12 -14.03
N LEU A 242 40.21 34.25 -14.16
CA LEU A 242 41.56 34.67 -14.50
C LEU A 242 41.60 35.32 -15.87
N ALA A 243 40.88 34.78 -16.86
CA ALA A 243 40.77 35.42 -18.16
C ALA A 243 40.21 36.84 -18.00
N LEU A 244 39.09 37.02 -17.30
CA LEU A 244 38.45 38.32 -17.11
C LEU A 244 39.35 39.36 -16.40
N LEU A 245 40.17 38.92 -15.44
CA LEU A 245 41.03 39.76 -14.60
C LEU A 245 42.43 39.98 -15.19
N GLY A 246 43.02 38.96 -15.80
CA GLY A 246 44.44 38.86 -16.14
C GLY A 246 44.87 39.77 -17.27
N PHE A 247 43.95 40.13 -18.17
CA PHE A 247 44.28 40.96 -19.35
C PHE A 247 43.89 42.44 -19.23
N GLN A 248 43.16 42.84 -18.17
CA GLN A 248 42.76 44.24 -17.96
C GLN A 248 43.75 45.06 -17.11
N ALA A 249 44.70 44.42 -16.43
CA ALA A 249 45.65 45.10 -15.56
C ALA A 249 46.96 45.40 -16.29
N HIS A 250 47.07 46.58 -16.92
CA HIS A 250 48.37 47.11 -17.32
C HIS A 250 49.20 47.36 -16.05
N PRO A 251 50.45 46.88 -15.93
CA PRO A 251 51.28 47.09 -14.74
C PRO A 251 51.66 48.56 -14.49
N ASP A 252 51.26 49.50 -15.35
CA ASP A 252 51.40 50.94 -15.12
C ASP A 252 50.32 51.49 -14.17
N THR A 253 50.23 50.93 -12.97
CA THR A 253 49.94 51.78 -11.81
C THR A 253 51.28 52.23 -11.25
N ASP A 254 51.73 53.35 -11.81
CA ASP A 254 52.69 54.28 -11.25
C ASP A 254 52.71 54.18 -9.71
N LEU A 255 53.72 53.49 -9.16
CA LEU A 255 54.10 53.63 -7.75
C LEU A 255 54.76 55.00 -7.55
N GLN A 256 54.05 56.08 -7.89
CA GLN A 256 54.34 57.41 -7.38
C GLN A 256 53.60 57.60 -6.06
N GLY A 257 54.37 57.46 -4.98
CA GLY A 257 54.18 58.21 -3.75
C GLY A 257 52.85 58.03 -3.01
N THR A 258 52.75 56.98 -2.20
CA THR A 258 52.06 57.15 -0.90
C THR A 258 53.13 57.28 0.18
N SER A 259 53.42 58.52 0.52
CA SER A 259 54.01 58.90 1.80
C SER A 259 53.28 58.18 2.93
N MET A 260 54.06 57.43 3.71
CA MET A 260 53.68 56.93 5.02
C MET A 260 52.87 58.01 5.79
N PRO A 261 51.65 57.73 6.26
CA PRO A 261 51.00 58.61 7.19
C PRO A 261 51.83 58.57 8.46
N THR A 262 52.44 59.71 8.81
CA THR A 262 52.90 59.97 10.15
C THR A 262 51.70 59.82 11.08
N GLN A 263 51.62 58.69 11.79
CA GLN A 263 50.77 58.60 12.97
C GLN A 263 51.40 59.51 14.02
N GLY A 264 50.81 60.70 14.16
CA GLY A 264 50.96 61.49 15.38
C GLY A 264 50.28 60.75 16.52
N GLU A 265 51.03 59.87 17.20
CA GLU A 265 50.69 59.47 18.55
C GLU A 265 50.88 60.67 19.46
N SER A 266 49.76 61.33 19.70
CA SER A 266 49.54 62.28 20.77
C SER A 266 49.99 61.66 22.11
N SER A 267 50.95 62.33 22.73
CA SER A 267 51.44 62.15 24.09
C SER A 267 50.35 61.78 25.10
N THR A 268 50.57 60.69 25.85
CA THR A 268 50.00 60.49 27.19
C THR A 268 51.15 60.36 28.19
N PRO A 269 51.20 61.17 29.26
CA PRO A 269 52.34 61.23 30.17
C PRO A 269 52.43 60.04 31.13
N THR A 270 53.67 59.68 31.42
CA THR A 270 54.12 58.74 32.46
C THR A 270 53.74 59.20 33.87
N PRO A 271 53.14 58.33 34.71
CA PRO A 271 53.21 58.45 36.15
C PRO A 271 54.35 57.59 36.73
N THR A 272 55.19 58.25 37.52
CA THR A 272 56.36 57.76 38.27
C THR A 272 56.04 56.66 39.30
N PRO A 273 56.91 55.66 39.50
CA PRO A 273 57.02 54.94 40.78
C PRO A 273 58.26 55.38 41.57
N LYS A 274 58.13 55.33 42.90
CA LYS A 274 59.17 55.63 43.91
C LYS A 274 60.40 54.76 43.80
#